data_AF-A0A1D3RPU5-F1
#
_entry.id   AF-A0A1D3RPU5-F1
#
_cell.length_a   1.000
_cell.length_b   1.000
_cell.length_c   1.000
_cell.angle_alpha   90.00
_cell.angle_beta   90.00
_cell.angle_gamma   90.00
#
_symmetry.space_group_name_H-M   'P 1'
#
loop_
_entity.id
_entity.type
_entity.pdbx_description
1 polymer ?
#
loop_
_entity_poly.entity_id
_entity_poly.type
_entity_poly.pdbx_seq_one_letter_code
_entity_poly.pdbx_strand_id
1 'polypeptide(L)'
;MGIVRLFAVSFVALILTTGTAYPSRLSIPEAEKQAQVMRDTAYAKAAELRELRKTLNSWWGAQETVNRLQALYYKIATIKYLAQLTFENENSSANAVYDSKHVEKQLLESMKHVAARIPVALASVKPTISHTELLRATDHWSWAKNYLIRAVRLQELVTANHKTNLYHQKISETVEDARIEEGWAHDEYVAMLGVLRYTDDISIDMGLYYSLQAADDYLAQVVRDEEERIEALKSAERNGADEVFNRYLVVLMKSFCRKDC
;
A
#
# COMPACT_ATOMS: atom_id res chain seq x y z
N MET A 1 5.09 -18.92 4.89
CA MET A 1 4.29 -17.96 4.09
C MET A 1 5.20 -16.94 3.44
N GLY A 2 5.87 -17.29 2.34
CA GLY A 2 7.01 -16.52 1.80
C GLY A 2 6.93 -16.18 0.32
N ILE A 3 5.73 -16.18 -0.29
CA ILE A 3 5.58 -16.03 -1.75
C ILE A 3 4.80 -14.75 -2.15
N VAL A 4 4.03 -14.15 -1.24
CA VAL A 4 3.17 -12.99 -1.58
C VAL A 4 3.92 -11.64 -1.51
N ARG A 5 5.05 -11.56 -0.78
CA ARG A 5 5.79 -10.30 -0.59
C ARG A 5 6.64 -9.85 -1.79
N LEU A 6 6.79 -10.69 -2.81
CA LEU A 6 7.66 -10.41 -3.98
C LEU A 6 6.92 -9.78 -5.18
N PHE A 7 5.59 -9.70 -5.15
CA PHE A 7 4.81 -9.14 -6.27
C PHE A 7 4.60 -7.62 -6.19
N ALA A 8 4.66 -7.02 -5.00
CA ALA A 8 4.36 -5.59 -4.83
C ALA A 8 5.53 -4.65 -5.23
N VAL A 9 6.78 -5.13 -5.16
CA VAL A 9 7.95 -4.27 -5.41
C VAL A 9 8.41 -4.30 -6.88
N SER A 10 8.12 -5.39 -7.61
CA SER A 10 8.49 -5.50 -9.03
C SER A 10 7.54 -4.75 -9.98
N PHE A 11 6.36 -4.33 -9.53
CA PHE A 11 5.38 -3.66 -10.40
C PHE A 11 5.62 -2.14 -10.54
N VAL A 12 6.32 -1.52 -9.58
CA VAL A 12 6.63 -0.08 -9.60
C VAL A 12 7.80 0.23 -10.55
N ALA A 13 8.71 -0.71 -10.76
CA ALA A 13 9.85 -0.53 -11.66
C ALA A 13 9.50 -0.61 -13.15
N LEU A 14 8.31 -1.13 -13.51
CA LEU A 14 7.89 -1.26 -14.92
C LEU A 14 7.20 0.00 -15.47
N ILE A 15 6.79 0.94 -14.62
CA ILE A 15 6.04 2.14 -15.04
C ILE A 15 6.97 3.34 -15.37
N LEU A 16 8.26 3.29 -15.01
CA LEU A 16 9.16 4.43 -15.14
C LEU A 16 10.26 4.30 -16.21
N THR A 17 10.30 3.22 -17.00
CA THR A 17 11.38 2.99 -18.00
C THR A 17 10.96 3.02 -19.46
N THR A 18 9.71 3.36 -19.82
CA THR A 18 9.33 3.60 -21.23
C THR A 18 9.51 5.06 -21.64
N GLY A 19 10.60 5.69 -21.19
CA GLY A 19 11.19 6.85 -21.85
C GLY A 19 12.03 6.39 -23.04
N THR A 20 11.45 5.60 -23.94
CA THR A 20 12.07 5.28 -25.22
C THR A 20 11.44 6.17 -26.26
N ALA A 21 12.24 7.05 -26.84
CA ALA A 21 11.93 7.70 -28.11
C ALA A 21 11.28 6.66 -29.05
N TYR A 22 10.07 6.95 -29.54
CA TYR A 22 9.38 6.12 -30.52
C TYR A 22 9.65 6.68 -31.92
N PRO A 23 10.68 6.23 -32.66
CA PRO A 23 10.71 6.40 -34.09
C PRO A 23 10.02 5.17 -34.71
N SER A 24 8.73 5.02 -34.50
CA SER A 24 7.93 4.05 -35.25
C SER A 24 6.86 4.80 -36.02
N ARG A 25 7.06 4.90 -37.34
CA ARG A 25 6.10 5.40 -38.32
C ARG A 25 4.89 4.47 -38.36
N LEU A 26 4.04 4.52 -37.34
CA LEU A 26 2.76 3.84 -37.33
C LEU A 26 1.79 4.67 -38.16
N SER A 27 1.09 4.02 -39.08
CA SER A 27 -0.01 4.68 -39.79
C SER A 27 -1.14 4.99 -38.81
N ILE A 28 -1.95 6.03 -39.09
CA ILE A 28 -3.12 6.38 -38.25
C ILE A 28 -3.99 5.16 -37.90
N PRO A 29 -4.34 4.26 -38.85
CA PRO A 29 -5.12 3.06 -38.53
C PRO A 29 -4.44 2.08 -37.56
N GLU A 30 -3.10 2.01 -37.57
CA GLU A 30 -2.36 1.17 -36.62
C GLU A 30 -2.28 1.84 -35.25
N ALA A 31 -2.13 3.17 -35.20
CA ALA A 31 -2.19 3.93 -33.95
C ALA A 31 -3.58 3.88 -33.30
N GLU A 32 -4.66 3.92 -34.09
CA GLU A 32 -6.03 3.70 -33.62
C GLU A 32 -6.20 2.32 -32.99
N LYS A 33 -5.68 1.26 -33.64
CA LYS A 33 -5.68 -0.09 -33.09
C LYS A 33 -4.91 -0.16 -31.78
N GLN A 34 -3.72 0.45 -31.71
CA GLN A 34 -2.90 0.47 -30.51
C GLN A 34 -3.58 1.22 -29.37
N ALA A 35 -4.17 2.39 -29.65
CA ALA A 35 -4.94 3.15 -28.67
C ALA A 35 -6.16 2.35 -28.17
N GLN A 36 -6.83 1.61 -29.06
CA GLN A 36 -7.92 0.72 -28.66
C GLN A 36 -7.44 -0.40 -27.74
N VAL A 37 -6.31 -1.04 -28.05
CA VAL A 37 -5.69 -2.06 -27.17
C VAL A 37 -5.35 -1.46 -25.80
N MET A 38 -4.84 -0.23 -25.74
CA MET A 38 -4.57 0.47 -24.48
C MET A 38 -5.86 0.70 -23.67
N ARG A 39 -6.94 1.14 -24.31
CA ARG A 39 -8.26 1.32 -23.66
C ARG A 39 -8.82 -0.01 -23.16
N ASP A 40 -8.80 -1.05 -23.98
CA ASP A 40 -9.28 -2.38 -23.61
C ASP A 40 -8.48 -2.95 -22.42
N THR A 41 -7.17 -2.75 -22.41
CA THR A 41 -6.29 -3.12 -21.30
C THR A 41 -6.63 -2.34 -20.02
N ALA A 42 -6.91 -1.04 -20.14
CA ALA A 42 -7.31 -0.21 -19.01
C ALA A 42 -8.65 -0.68 -18.40
N TYR A 43 -9.65 -0.97 -19.24
CA TYR A 43 -10.93 -1.52 -18.78
C TYR A 43 -10.78 -2.90 -18.14
N ALA A 44 -9.99 -3.80 -18.75
CA ALA A 44 -9.72 -5.12 -18.20
C ALA A 44 -9.06 -5.03 -16.81
N LYS A 45 -8.05 -4.16 -16.66
CA LYS A 45 -7.39 -3.91 -15.37
C LYS A 45 -8.34 -3.33 -14.32
N ALA A 46 -9.18 -2.36 -14.70
CA ALA A 46 -10.18 -1.81 -13.79
C ALA A 46 -11.20 -2.88 -13.34
N ALA A 47 -11.63 -3.76 -14.26
CA ALA A 47 -12.48 -4.89 -13.93
C ALA A 47 -11.79 -5.89 -12.98
N GLU A 48 -10.53 -6.24 -13.24
CA GLU A 48 -9.72 -7.11 -12.37
C GLU A 48 -9.62 -6.55 -10.94
N LEU A 49 -9.33 -5.25 -10.79
CA LEU A 49 -9.26 -4.60 -9.48
C LEU A 49 -10.60 -4.60 -8.75
N ARG A 50 -11.72 -4.42 -9.46
CA ARG A 50 -13.07 -4.50 -8.89
C ARG A 50 -13.43 -5.94 -8.47
N GLU A 51 -13.01 -6.94 -9.23
CA GLU A 51 -13.16 -8.34 -8.83
C GLU A 51 -12.28 -8.69 -7.63
N LEU A 52 -11.02 -8.25 -7.61
CA LEU A 52 -10.13 -8.42 -6.48
C LEU A 52 -10.73 -7.83 -5.20
N ARG A 53 -11.32 -6.63 -5.28
CA ARG A 53 -12.05 -6.01 -4.17
C ARG A 53 -13.17 -6.91 -3.63
N LYS A 54 -13.96 -7.55 -4.50
CA LYS A 54 -15.01 -8.49 -4.09
C LYS A 54 -14.46 -9.72 -3.37
N THR A 55 -13.20 -10.10 -3.64
CA THR A 55 -12.54 -11.20 -2.92
C THR A 55 -11.91 -10.77 -1.60
N LEU A 56 -11.62 -9.48 -1.43
CA LEU A 56 -11.05 -8.88 -0.22
C LEU A 56 -12.09 -8.59 0.88
N ASN A 57 -13.04 -9.50 1.07
CA ASN A 57 -14.12 -9.37 2.05
C ASN A 57 -13.69 -9.75 3.48
N SER A 58 -12.43 -10.05 3.74
CA SER A 58 -11.98 -10.38 5.09
C SER A 58 -10.57 -9.89 5.34
N TRP A 59 -10.38 -9.19 6.45
CA TRP A 59 -9.05 -8.99 7.02
C TRP A 59 -8.47 -10.34 7.43
N TRP A 60 -7.36 -10.73 6.81
CA TRP A 60 -6.69 -12.00 7.12
C TRP A 60 -6.15 -12.05 8.56
N GLY A 61 -5.89 -10.89 9.18
CA GLY A 61 -5.38 -10.77 10.54
C GLY A 61 -6.45 -10.96 11.63
N ALA A 62 -7.73 -11.13 11.29
CA ALA A 62 -8.80 -11.18 12.31
C ALA A 62 -8.67 -12.39 13.25
N GLN A 63 -8.47 -13.60 12.70
CA GLN A 63 -8.25 -14.80 13.52
C GLN A 63 -6.89 -14.76 14.21
N GLU A 64 -5.87 -14.23 13.54
CA GLU A 64 -4.54 -14.07 14.13
C GLU A 64 -4.57 -13.13 15.35
N THR A 65 -5.32 -12.04 15.28
CA THR A 65 -5.55 -11.13 16.41
C THR A 65 -6.10 -11.86 17.63
N VAL A 66 -7.12 -12.71 17.43
CA VAL A 66 -7.69 -13.51 18.52
C VAL A 66 -6.62 -14.40 19.15
N ASN A 67 -5.86 -15.13 18.32
CA ASN A 67 -4.81 -16.04 18.79
C ASN A 67 -3.71 -15.30 19.58
N ARG A 68 -3.30 -14.13 19.08
CA ARG A 68 -2.27 -13.29 19.71
C ARG A 68 -2.75 -12.69 21.03
N LEU A 69 -3.98 -12.19 21.09
CA LEU A 69 -4.59 -11.69 22.33
C LEU A 69 -4.74 -12.81 23.38
N GLN A 70 -5.13 -14.00 22.97
CA GLN A 70 -5.19 -15.17 23.85
C GLN A 70 -3.80 -15.55 24.37
N ALA A 71 -2.79 -15.61 23.50
CA ALA A 71 -1.42 -15.88 23.89
C ALA A 71 -0.90 -14.85 24.90
N LEU A 72 -1.13 -13.56 24.63
CA LEU A 72 -0.77 -12.47 25.53
C LEU A 72 -1.49 -12.60 26.89
N TYR A 73 -2.79 -12.91 26.88
CA TYR A 73 -3.55 -13.15 28.11
C TYR A 73 -2.93 -14.27 28.96
N TYR A 74 -2.60 -15.41 28.35
CA TYR A 74 -2.01 -16.54 29.07
C TYR A 74 -0.60 -16.25 29.61
N LYS A 75 0.20 -15.47 28.86
CA LYS A 75 1.52 -15.02 29.35
C LYS A 75 1.38 -14.16 30.61
N ILE A 76 0.50 -13.15 30.58
CA ILE A 76 0.25 -12.29 31.76
C ILE A 76 -0.31 -13.13 32.92
N ALA A 77 -1.24 -14.06 32.64
CA ALA A 77 -1.81 -14.95 33.65
C ALA A 77 -0.74 -15.80 34.35
N THR A 78 0.26 -16.26 33.59
CA THR A 78 1.38 -17.05 34.13
C THR A 78 2.21 -16.21 35.10
N ILE A 79 2.56 -14.97 34.74
CA ILE A 79 3.33 -14.09 35.64
C ILE A 79 2.51 -13.75 36.89
N LYS A 80 1.21 -13.49 36.73
CA LYS A 80 0.29 -13.22 37.85
C LYS A 80 0.23 -14.41 38.81
N TYR A 81 0.13 -15.63 38.28
CA TYR A 81 0.11 -16.86 39.08
C TYR A 81 1.43 -17.06 39.85
N LEU A 82 2.58 -16.80 39.23
CA LEU A 82 3.87 -16.85 39.93
C LEU A 82 3.97 -15.80 41.05
N ALA A 83 3.38 -14.63 40.84
CA ALA A 83 3.29 -13.60 41.87
C ALA A 83 2.43 -14.06 43.05
N GLN A 84 1.27 -14.65 42.76
CA GLN A 84 0.38 -15.20 43.78
C GLN A 84 1.07 -16.32 44.59
N LEU A 85 1.76 -17.27 43.93
CA LEU A 85 2.51 -18.33 44.61
C LEU A 85 3.58 -17.78 45.55
N THR A 86 4.28 -16.72 45.15
CA THR A 86 5.32 -16.10 46.00
C THR A 86 4.70 -15.39 47.20
N PHE A 87 3.55 -14.75 47.02
CA PHE A 87 2.78 -14.11 48.08
C PHE A 87 2.25 -15.13 49.09
N GLU A 88 1.77 -16.29 48.63
CA GLU A 88 1.21 -17.37 49.47
C GLU A 88 2.28 -18.23 50.15
N ASN A 89 3.54 -18.17 49.71
CA ASN A 89 4.62 -18.95 50.29
C ASN A 89 5.06 -18.38 51.65
N GLU A 90 4.83 -19.15 52.72
CA GLU A 90 5.15 -18.79 54.11
C GLU A 90 6.65 -18.53 54.35
N ASN A 91 7.53 -19.04 53.49
CA ASN A 91 8.98 -18.84 53.58
C ASN A 91 9.49 -17.61 52.82
N SER A 92 8.61 -16.85 52.14
CA SER A 92 9.00 -15.65 51.40
C SER A 92 9.40 -14.51 52.34
N SER A 93 10.40 -13.73 51.95
CA SER A 93 10.76 -12.51 52.71
C SER A 93 9.65 -11.47 52.65
N ALA A 94 9.52 -10.63 53.69
CA ALA A 94 8.53 -9.55 53.73
C ALA A 94 8.59 -8.63 52.50
N ASN A 95 9.80 -8.35 51.99
CA ASN A 95 10.01 -7.59 50.77
C ASN A 95 9.48 -8.32 49.53
N ALA A 96 9.73 -9.63 49.41
CA ALA A 96 9.21 -10.43 48.31
C ALA A 96 7.67 -10.53 48.35
N VAL A 97 7.07 -10.67 49.54
CA VAL A 97 5.62 -10.68 49.73
C VAL A 97 5.01 -9.34 49.30
N TYR A 98 5.61 -8.21 49.70
CA TYR A 98 5.18 -6.87 49.30
C TYR A 98 5.20 -6.70 47.78
N ASP A 99 6.33 -7.01 47.14
CA ASP A 99 6.49 -6.88 45.68
C ASP A 99 5.49 -7.77 44.94
N SER A 100 5.31 -9.01 45.40
CA SER A 100 4.41 -9.99 44.78
C SER A 100 2.96 -9.53 44.79
N LYS A 101 2.48 -9.03 45.94
CA LYS A 101 1.12 -8.48 46.07
C LYS A 101 0.89 -7.28 45.14
N HIS A 102 1.91 -6.42 45.00
CA HIS A 102 1.80 -5.26 44.12
C HIS A 102 1.76 -5.68 42.65
N VAL A 103 2.65 -6.58 42.23
CA VAL A 103 2.70 -7.13 40.86
C VAL A 103 1.42 -7.84 40.49
N GLU A 104 0.91 -8.70 41.36
CA GLU A 104 -0.33 -9.44 41.12
C GLU A 104 -1.49 -8.50 40.78
N LYS A 105 -1.65 -7.42 41.55
CA LYS A 105 -2.69 -6.41 41.32
C LYS A 105 -2.54 -5.75 39.94
N GLN A 106 -1.33 -5.32 39.59
CA GLN A 106 -1.09 -4.62 38.32
C GLN A 106 -1.24 -5.55 37.10
N LEU A 107 -0.81 -6.80 37.23
CA LEU A 107 -1.00 -7.81 36.18
C LEU A 107 -2.47 -8.18 36.04
N LEU A 108 -3.24 -8.22 37.13
CA LEU A 108 -4.69 -8.43 37.06
C LEU A 108 -5.39 -7.32 36.26
N GLU A 109 -4.99 -6.06 36.44
CA GLU A 109 -5.51 -4.94 35.63
C GLU A 109 -5.14 -5.08 34.15
N SER A 110 -3.90 -5.48 33.86
CA SER A 110 -3.44 -5.75 32.49
C SER A 110 -4.21 -6.92 31.85
N MET A 111 -4.44 -8.00 32.59
CA MET A 111 -5.24 -9.13 32.14
C MET A 111 -6.68 -8.73 31.80
N LYS A 112 -7.33 -7.90 32.64
CA LYS A 112 -8.68 -7.40 32.37
C LYS A 112 -8.73 -6.61 31.07
N HIS A 113 -7.72 -5.80 30.80
CA HIS A 113 -7.63 -5.02 29.57
C HIS A 113 -7.51 -5.91 28.32
N VAL A 114 -6.67 -6.95 28.36
CA VAL A 114 -6.55 -7.93 27.26
C VAL A 114 -7.82 -8.77 27.12
N ALA A 115 -8.37 -9.25 28.23
CA ALA A 115 -9.59 -10.06 28.24
C ALA A 115 -10.79 -9.33 27.65
N ALA A 116 -10.92 -8.02 27.91
CA ALA A 116 -11.97 -7.20 27.32
C ALA A 116 -11.85 -7.08 25.79
N ARG A 117 -10.63 -7.21 25.23
CA ARG A 117 -10.39 -7.12 23.78
C ARG A 117 -10.72 -8.42 23.04
N ILE A 118 -10.51 -9.58 23.67
CA ILE A 118 -10.77 -10.90 23.06
C ILE A 118 -12.18 -11.03 22.45
N PRO A 119 -13.29 -10.72 23.15
CA PRO A 119 -14.63 -10.83 22.56
C PRO A 119 -14.85 -9.88 21.39
N VAL A 120 -14.22 -8.69 21.40
CA VAL A 120 -14.27 -7.74 20.27
C VAL A 120 -13.54 -8.31 19.06
N ALA A 121 -12.37 -8.92 19.27
CA ALA A 121 -11.62 -9.58 18.21
C ALA A 121 -12.39 -10.80 17.64
N LEU A 122 -13.01 -11.61 18.50
CA LEU A 122 -13.85 -12.75 18.09
C LEU A 122 -15.04 -12.31 17.24
N ALA A 123 -15.72 -11.23 17.63
CA ALA A 123 -16.81 -10.66 16.85
C ALA A 123 -16.34 -10.14 15.47
N SER A 124 -15.06 -9.80 15.36
CA SER A 124 -14.42 -9.27 14.14
C SER A 124 -13.92 -10.34 13.18
N VAL A 125 -14.00 -11.64 13.52
CA VAL A 125 -13.59 -12.73 12.62
C VAL A 125 -14.50 -12.84 11.39
N LYS A 126 -15.74 -12.35 11.50
CA LYS A 126 -16.69 -12.40 10.38
C LYS A 126 -16.19 -11.49 9.23
N PRO A 127 -16.10 -12.01 7.99
CA PRO A 127 -15.80 -11.24 6.79
C PRO A 127 -16.72 -10.00 6.68
N THR A 128 -16.15 -8.82 6.44
CA THR A 128 -16.88 -7.58 6.17
C THR A 128 -16.26 -6.78 5.02
N ILE A 129 -16.91 -5.69 4.61
CA ILE A 129 -16.38 -4.82 3.56
C ILE A 129 -15.02 -4.24 3.94
N SER A 130 -14.16 -4.01 2.95
CA SER A 130 -12.77 -3.57 3.13
C SER A 130 -12.60 -2.31 4.01
N HIS A 131 -13.56 -1.38 3.95
CA HIS A 131 -13.55 -0.19 4.82
C HIS A 131 -13.74 -0.55 6.30
N THR A 132 -14.66 -1.45 6.61
CA THR A 132 -14.88 -1.96 7.98
C THR A 132 -13.65 -2.71 8.48
N GLU A 133 -12.98 -3.46 7.61
CA GLU A 133 -11.73 -4.14 7.94
C GLU A 133 -10.59 -3.17 8.27
N LEU A 134 -10.46 -2.05 7.55
CA LEU A 134 -9.51 -1.00 7.94
C LEU A 134 -9.83 -0.38 9.29
N LEU A 135 -11.12 -0.15 9.59
CA LEU A 135 -11.53 0.35 10.90
C LEU A 135 -11.13 -0.64 12.01
N ARG A 136 -11.29 -1.94 11.79
CA ARG A 136 -10.87 -2.99 12.74
C ARG A 136 -9.36 -3.01 12.94
N ALA A 137 -8.57 -2.94 11.87
CA ALA A 137 -7.11 -2.87 11.94
C ALA A 137 -6.65 -1.60 12.69
N THR A 138 -7.28 -0.45 12.39
CA THR A 138 -7.01 0.84 13.07
C THR A 138 -7.32 0.77 14.56
N ASP A 139 -8.48 0.21 14.91
CA ASP A 139 -8.92 0.03 16.29
C ASP A 139 -7.99 -0.92 17.06
N HIS A 140 -7.55 -2.02 16.44
CA HIS A 140 -6.57 -2.93 17.05
C HIS A 140 -5.21 -2.28 17.26
N TRP A 141 -4.70 -1.53 16.28
CA TRP A 141 -3.45 -0.79 16.41
C TRP A 141 -3.53 0.26 17.54
N SER A 142 -4.63 1.01 17.61
CA SER A 142 -4.89 1.96 18.70
C SER A 142 -4.89 1.26 20.07
N TRP A 143 -5.55 0.10 20.17
CA TRP A 143 -5.53 -0.71 21.38
C TRP A 143 -4.10 -1.16 21.74
N ALA A 144 -3.32 -1.65 20.77
CA ALA A 144 -1.96 -2.15 20.99
C ALA A 144 -1.01 -1.04 21.46
N LYS A 145 -1.11 0.17 20.89
CA LYS A 145 -0.38 1.35 21.37
C LYS A 145 -0.70 1.68 22.83
N ASN A 146 -1.99 1.67 23.18
CA ASN A 146 -2.40 1.91 24.56
C ASN A 146 -1.93 0.81 25.52
N TYR A 147 -1.91 -0.44 25.06
CA TYR A 147 -1.38 -1.56 25.83
C TYR A 147 0.13 -1.43 26.06
N LEU A 148 0.90 -1.03 25.04
CA LEU A 148 2.34 -0.74 25.20
C LEU A 148 2.60 0.36 26.23
N ILE A 149 1.85 1.46 26.20
CA ILE A 149 1.97 2.53 27.20
C ILE A 149 1.74 1.99 28.62
N ARG A 150 0.75 1.10 28.80
CA ARG A 150 0.46 0.46 30.09
C ARG A 150 1.60 -0.46 30.52
N ALA A 151 2.14 -1.27 29.62
CA ALA A 151 3.25 -2.18 29.93
C ALA A 151 4.51 -1.41 30.36
N VAL A 152 4.84 -0.31 29.66
CA VAL A 152 5.97 0.56 30.01
C VAL A 152 5.77 1.18 31.40
N ARG A 153 4.57 1.72 31.68
CA ARG A 153 4.25 2.26 33.01
C ARG A 153 4.35 1.21 34.10
N LEU A 154 3.93 -0.03 33.82
CA LEU A 154 4.09 -1.14 34.76
C LEU A 154 5.56 -1.41 35.05
N GLN A 155 6.41 -1.45 34.03
CA GLN A 155 7.86 -1.62 34.19
C GLN A 155 8.47 -0.50 35.03
N GLU A 156 8.11 0.76 34.78
CA GLU A 156 8.56 1.91 35.56
C GLU A 156 8.14 1.79 37.02
N LEU A 157 6.86 1.45 37.28
CA LEU A 157 6.34 1.27 38.63
C LEU A 157 7.06 0.15 39.39
N VAL A 158 7.29 -0.98 38.72
CA VAL A 158 8.02 -2.13 39.27
C VAL A 158 9.45 -1.75 39.61
N THR A 159 10.15 -1.13 38.66
CA THR A 159 11.56 -0.76 38.82
C THR A 159 11.76 0.30 39.91
N ALA A 160 10.83 1.25 40.04
CA ALA A 160 10.95 2.33 41.02
C ALA A 160 10.53 1.94 42.44
N ASN A 161 9.52 1.06 42.58
CA ASN A 161 8.87 0.83 43.88
C ASN A 161 9.20 -0.51 44.53
N HIS A 162 9.65 -1.51 43.76
CA HIS A 162 9.92 -2.83 44.33
C HIS A 162 11.17 -2.84 45.19
N LYS A 163 11.12 -3.69 46.21
CA LYS A 163 12.23 -3.92 47.15
C LYS A 163 13.18 -5.00 46.68
N THR A 164 12.74 -5.84 45.74
CA THR A 164 13.49 -6.94 45.15
C THR A 164 13.39 -6.90 43.62
N ASN A 165 14.36 -7.53 42.95
CA ASN A 165 14.38 -7.63 41.49
C ASN A 165 13.58 -8.81 40.94
N LEU A 166 12.76 -9.49 41.77
CA LEU A 166 12.16 -10.80 41.46
C LEU A 166 11.35 -10.80 40.15
N TYR A 167 10.68 -9.69 39.84
CA TYR A 167 9.80 -9.57 38.67
C TYR A 167 10.38 -8.73 37.53
N HIS A 168 11.59 -8.15 37.69
CA HIS A 168 12.11 -7.19 36.72
C HIS A 168 12.22 -7.77 35.31
N GLN A 169 12.75 -8.99 35.19
CA GLN A 169 12.87 -9.67 33.90
C GLN A 169 11.48 -9.94 33.29
N LYS A 170 10.57 -10.56 34.05
CA LYS A 170 9.23 -10.93 33.56
C LYS A 170 8.43 -9.71 33.12
N ILE A 171 8.53 -8.61 33.86
CA ILE A 171 7.86 -7.36 33.49
C ILE A 171 8.52 -6.72 32.27
N SER A 172 9.85 -6.80 32.14
CA SER A 172 10.52 -6.36 30.91
C SER A 172 10.09 -7.19 29.69
N GLU A 173 9.89 -8.50 29.85
CA GLU A 173 9.32 -9.36 28.81
C GLU A 173 7.89 -8.94 28.43
N THR A 174 7.06 -8.48 29.37
CA THR A 174 5.72 -7.94 29.02
C THR A 174 5.76 -6.66 28.19
N VAL A 175 6.79 -5.81 28.37
CA VAL A 175 6.99 -4.63 27.53
C VAL A 175 7.38 -5.04 26.11
N GLU A 176 8.28 -6.02 25.99
CA GLU A 176 8.71 -6.52 24.69
C GLU A 176 7.55 -7.19 23.94
N ASP A 177 6.76 -8.01 24.60
CA ASP A 177 5.53 -8.59 24.03
C ASP A 177 4.56 -7.50 23.55
N ALA A 178 4.41 -6.41 24.31
CA ALA A 178 3.56 -5.28 23.92
C ALA A 178 4.11 -4.51 22.71
N ARG A 179 5.44 -4.39 22.57
CA ARG A 179 6.08 -3.79 21.38
C ARG A 179 5.89 -4.66 20.15
N ILE A 180 6.09 -5.96 20.29
CA ILE A 180 5.88 -6.94 19.21
C ILE A 180 4.42 -6.87 18.73
N GLU A 181 3.46 -6.75 19.66
CA GLU A 181 2.05 -6.62 19.31
C GLU A 181 1.73 -5.29 18.62
N GLU A 182 2.27 -4.18 19.09
CA GLU A 182 2.09 -2.87 18.45
C GLU A 182 2.68 -2.83 17.05
N GLY A 183 3.90 -3.34 16.86
CA GLY A 183 4.55 -3.42 15.55
C GLY A 183 3.77 -4.30 14.57
N TRP A 184 3.30 -5.47 15.02
CA TRP A 184 2.44 -6.33 14.19
C TRP A 184 1.12 -5.64 13.82
N ALA A 185 0.44 -5.00 14.78
CA ALA A 185 -0.81 -4.30 14.52
C ALA A 185 -0.64 -3.11 13.56
N HIS A 186 0.49 -2.41 13.66
CA HIS A 186 0.85 -1.34 12.73
C HIS A 186 1.09 -1.88 11.31
N ASP A 187 1.84 -2.97 11.17
CA ASP A 187 2.10 -3.60 9.87
C ASP A 187 0.80 -4.07 9.20
N GLU A 188 -0.12 -4.65 9.97
CA GLU A 188 -1.45 -5.04 9.49
C GLU A 188 -2.29 -3.83 9.06
N TYR A 189 -2.27 -2.74 9.83
CA TYR A 189 -2.91 -1.49 9.46
C TYR A 189 -2.35 -0.93 8.14
N VAL A 190 -1.03 -0.87 7.99
CA VAL A 190 -0.38 -0.39 6.76
C VAL A 190 -0.72 -1.30 5.57
N ALA A 191 -0.73 -2.62 5.76
CA ALA A 191 -1.11 -3.56 4.71
C ALA A 191 -2.56 -3.35 4.26
N MET A 192 -3.50 -3.21 5.20
CA MET A 192 -4.91 -2.92 4.90
C MET A 192 -5.10 -1.56 4.20
N LEU A 193 -4.38 -0.53 4.64
CA LEU A 193 -4.39 0.78 4.00
C LEU A 193 -3.85 0.68 2.55
N GLY A 194 -2.81 -0.11 2.34
CA GLY A 194 -2.27 -0.42 1.02
C GLY A 194 -3.33 -1.04 0.11
N VAL A 195 -3.98 -2.11 0.56
CA VAL A 195 -5.06 -2.78 -0.17
C VAL A 195 -6.17 -1.81 -0.54
N LEU A 196 -6.64 -0.99 0.40
CA LEU A 196 -7.70 -0.02 0.13
C LEU A 196 -7.31 1.03 -0.90
N ARG A 197 -6.09 1.57 -0.83
CA ARG A 197 -5.62 2.55 -1.83
C ARG A 197 -5.64 2.02 -3.26
N TYR A 198 -5.49 0.71 -3.47
CA TYR A 198 -5.50 0.10 -4.80
C TYR A 198 -6.86 -0.43 -5.23
N THR A 199 -7.79 -0.62 -4.29
CA THR A 199 -9.09 -1.26 -4.54
C THR A 199 -10.30 -0.38 -4.27
N ASP A 200 -10.09 0.85 -3.79
CA ASP A 200 -11.13 1.84 -3.63
C ASP A 200 -11.69 2.30 -4.98
N ASP A 201 -13.01 2.49 -5.06
CA ASP A 201 -13.69 2.81 -6.33
C ASP A 201 -13.15 4.11 -6.94
N ILE A 202 -12.91 5.14 -6.11
CA ILE A 202 -12.36 6.42 -6.58
C ILE A 202 -10.97 6.20 -7.16
N SER A 203 -10.15 5.37 -6.50
CA SER A 203 -8.78 5.08 -6.96
C SER A 203 -8.78 4.28 -8.26
N ILE A 204 -9.69 3.30 -8.40
CA ILE A 204 -9.88 2.52 -9.63
C ILE A 204 -10.35 3.44 -10.77
N ASP A 205 -11.35 4.28 -10.52
CA ASP A 205 -11.93 5.17 -11.52
C ASP A 205 -10.95 6.24 -11.98
N MET A 206 -10.17 6.82 -11.05
CA MET A 206 -9.08 7.74 -11.38
C MET A 206 -7.98 7.05 -12.20
N GLY A 207 -7.59 5.83 -11.82
CA GLY A 207 -6.61 5.04 -12.58
C GLY A 207 -7.08 4.70 -14.00
N LEU A 208 -8.37 4.36 -14.15
CA LEU A 208 -9.00 4.15 -15.45
C LEU A 208 -9.00 5.45 -16.27
N TYR A 209 -9.43 6.56 -15.68
CA TYR A 209 -9.44 7.88 -16.33
C TYR A 209 -8.07 8.26 -16.89
N TYR A 210 -7.00 8.18 -16.09
CA TYR A 210 -5.65 8.51 -16.55
C TYR A 210 -5.14 7.56 -17.65
N SER A 211 -5.52 6.28 -17.58
CA SER A 211 -5.12 5.31 -18.60
C SER A 211 -5.83 5.56 -19.93
N LEU A 212 -7.12 5.95 -19.89
CA LEU A 212 -7.87 6.36 -21.07
C LEU A 212 -7.31 7.65 -21.65
N GLN A 213 -7.01 8.64 -20.80
CA GLN A 213 -6.38 9.88 -21.23
C GLN A 213 -5.02 9.62 -21.91
N ALA A 214 -4.20 8.72 -21.38
CA ALA A 214 -2.93 8.35 -22.00
C ALA A 214 -3.10 7.70 -23.39
N ALA A 215 -4.16 6.91 -23.59
CA ALA A 215 -4.48 6.34 -24.91
C ALA A 215 -4.93 7.42 -25.90
N ASP A 216 -5.70 8.40 -25.44
CA ASP A 216 -6.16 9.53 -26.25
C ASP A 216 -4.99 10.47 -26.61
N ASP A 217 -4.12 10.78 -25.64
CA ASP A 217 -2.92 11.60 -25.84
C ASP A 217 -1.95 10.93 -26.83
N TYR A 218 -1.79 9.60 -26.73
CA TYR A 218 -1.01 8.82 -27.68
C TYR A 218 -1.55 8.94 -29.12
N LEU A 219 -2.86 8.74 -29.31
CA LEU A 219 -3.48 8.83 -30.64
C LEU A 219 -3.39 10.27 -31.18
N ALA A 220 -3.67 11.26 -30.35
CA ALA A 220 -3.58 12.68 -30.73
C ALA A 220 -2.16 13.07 -31.15
N GLN A 221 -1.12 12.55 -30.48
CA GLN A 221 0.26 12.79 -30.87
C GLN A 221 0.56 12.21 -32.26
N VAL A 222 0.18 10.96 -32.53
CA VAL A 222 0.44 10.34 -33.83
C VAL A 222 -0.31 11.06 -34.97
N VAL A 223 -1.54 11.50 -34.72
CA VAL A 223 -2.31 12.29 -35.71
C VAL A 223 -1.61 13.62 -36.00
N ARG A 224 -1.17 14.36 -34.97
CA ARG A 224 -0.42 15.60 -35.15
C ARG A 224 0.87 15.38 -35.96
N ASP A 225 1.64 14.36 -35.61
CA ASP A 225 2.90 14.05 -36.30
C ASP A 225 2.66 13.72 -37.80
N GLU A 226 1.55 13.03 -38.11
CA GLU A 226 1.18 12.69 -39.48
C GLU A 226 0.65 13.91 -40.26
N GLU A 227 -0.12 14.80 -39.63
CA GLU A 227 -0.57 16.06 -40.22
C GLU A 227 0.61 16.97 -40.57
N GLU A 228 1.55 17.15 -39.64
CA GLU A 228 2.79 17.92 -39.85
C GLU A 228 3.60 17.32 -41.01
N ARG A 229 3.68 16.00 -41.11
CA ARG A 229 4.34 15.30 -42.22
C ARG A 229 3.66 15.57 -43.55
N ILE A 230 2.33 15.48 -43.62
CA ILE A 230 1.56 15.76 -44.84
C ILE A 230 1.74 17.21 -45.26
N GLU A 231 1.72 18.15 -44.32
CA GLU A 231 1.94 19.57 -44.60
C GLU A 231 3.36 19.83 -45.12
N ALA A 232 4.38 19.23 -44.50
CA ALA A 232 5.76 19.30 -44.96
C ALA A 232 5.90 18.77 -46.40
N LEU A 233 5.28 17.62 -46.72
CA LEU A 233 5.26 17.06 -48.08
C LEU A 233 4.57 18.00 -49.08
N LYS A 234 3.41 18.56 -48.73
CA LYS A 234 2.70 19.54 -49.58
C LYS A 234 3.51 20.83 -49.79
N SER A 235 4.29 21.25 -48.80
CA SER A 235 5.16 22.42 -48.92
C SER A 235 6.36 22.14 -49.84
N ALA A 236 6.95 20.95 -49.73
CA ALA A 236 8.04 20.50 -50.59
C ALA A 236 7.60 20.34 -52.05
N GLU A 237 6.38 19.82 -52.28
CA GLU A 237 5.79 19.72 -53.62
C GLU A 237 5.55 21.11 -54.25
N ARG A 238 5.03 22.07 -53.47
CA ARG A 238 4.87 23.46 -53.93
C ARG A 238 6.21 24.11 -54.28
N ASN A 239 7.19 24.04 -53.38
CA ASN A 239 8.51 24.62 -53.59
C ASN A 239 9.27 23.95 -54.76
N GLY A 240 9.14 22.63 -54.92
CA GLY A 240 9.70 21.90 -56.05
C GLY A 240 9.02 22.23 -57.38
N ALA A 241 7.70 22.42 -57.39
CA ALA A 241 6.96 22.90 -58.55
C ALA A 241 7.39 24.32 -58.93
N ASP A 242 7.60 25.20 -57.95
CA ASP A 242 8.09 26.57 -58.15
C ASP A 242 9.53 26.59 -58.69
N GLU A 243 10.42 25.71 -58.22
CA GLU A 243 11.77 25.58 -58.76
C GLU A 243 11.77 25.09 -60.22
N VAL A 244 10.93 24.11 -60.56
CA VAL A 244 10.81 23.59 -61.93
C VAL A 244 10.19 24.65 -62.85
N PHE A 245 9.15 25.36 -62.40
CA PHE A 245 8.53 26.46 -63.13
C PHE A 245 9.51 27.61 -63.37
N ASN A 246 10.27 28.01 -62.34
CA ASN A 246 11.31 29.05 -62.46
C ASN A 246 12.43 28.63 -63.41
N ARG A 247 12.89 27.37 -63.40
CA ARG A 247 13.84 26.86 -64.40
C ARG A 247 13.27 26.94 -65.81
N TYR A 248 12.01 26.57 -65.99
CA TYR A 248 11.33 26.66 -67.29
C TYR A 248 11.21 28.10 -67.79
N LEU A 249 10.87 29.04 -66.90
CA LEU A 249 10.80 30.48 -67.19
C LEU A 249 12.15 31.05 -67.60
N VAL A 250 13.23 30.70 -66.90
CA VAL A 250 14.60 31.11 -67.27
C VAL A 250 15.01 30.57 -68.64
N VAL A 251 14.65 29.32 -68.96
CA VAL A 251 14.90 28.74 -70.29
C VAL A 251 14.09 29.45 -71.37
N LEU A 252 12.81 29.73 -71.13
CA LEU A 252 11.93 30.46 -72.05
C LEU A 252 12.41 31.90 -72.29
N MET A 253 12.78 32.64 -71.24
CA MET A 253 13.32 34.01 -71.37
C MET A 253 14.64 34.04 -72.16
N LYS A 254 15.53 33.07 -71.95
CA LYS A 254 16.77 32.93 -72.75
C LYS A 254 16.49 32.63 -74.22
N SER A 255 15.40 31.92 -74.53
CA SER A 255 15.00 31.62 -75.91
C SER A 255 14.39 32.82 -76.64
N PHE A 256 13.72 33.73 -75.91
CA PHE A 256 13.16 34.96 -76.47
C PHE A 256 14.21 36.06 -76.68
N CYS A 257 15.18 36.23 -75.77
CA CYS A 257 16.26 37.22 -75.96
C CYS A 257 17.23 36.90 -77.11
N ARG A 258 17.21 35.69 -77.68
CA ARG A 258 18.04 35.32 -78.83
C ARG A 258 17.45 35.68 -80.21
N LYS A 259 16.22 36.20 -80.26
CA LYS A 259 15.57 36.51 -81.55
C LYS A 259 15.57 38.00 -81.94
N ASP A 260 15.98 38.90 -81.05
CA ASP A 260 16.04 40.35 -81.31
C ASP A 260 17.43 40.97 -81.04
N CYS A 261 18.52 40.23 -81.28
CA CYS A 261 19.89 40.74 -81.36
C CYS A 261 20.58 40.20 -82.62
#